data_AF-A0A9P5JR79-F1
#
_entry.id   AF-A0A9P5JR79-F1
#
_cell.length_a   1.000
_cell.length_b   1.000
_cell.length_c   1.000
_cell.angle_alpha   90.00
_cell.angle_beta   90.00
_cell.angle_gamma   90.00
#
_symmetry.space_group_name_H-M   'P 1'
#
loop_
_entity.id
_entity.type
_entity.pdbx_description
1 polymer ?
#
loop_
_entity_poly.entity_id
_entity_poly.type
_entity_poly.pdbx_seq_one_letter_code
_entity_poly.pdbx_strand_id
1 'polypeptide(L)'
;MNSPNDNTSPKNSNHAPPPAKRGRKRDDNLPPNRARDVQRAFRARRASHLEELEERVVILEEENARFRVLLNLPPSDRPPLGTGPTGRGK
;
A
#
# COMPACT_ATOMS: atom_id res chain seq x y z
N MET A 1 9.15 65.34 -32.10
CA MET A 1 7.84 64.95 -32.67
C MET A 1 7.25 63.87 -31.76
N ASN A 2 6.11 64.20 -31.13
CA ASN A 2 5.03 63.40 -30.53
C ASN A 2 5.30 61.99 -29.92
N SER A 3 5.17 61.96 -28.58
CA SER A 3 4.45 61.04 -27.66
C SER A 3 4.52 59.49 -27.73
N PRO A 4 4.36 58.81 -26.57
CA PRO A 4 4.60 57.37 -26.35
C PRO A 4 3.34 56.53 -26.61
N ASN A 5 3.49 55.23 -26.82
CA ASN A 5 2.35 54.31 -26.91
C ASN A 5 2.49 53.18 -25.87
N ASP A 6 1.92 53.42 -24.70
CA ASP A 6 1.52 52.37 -23.75
C ASP A 6 0.26 51.70 -24.29
N ASN A 7 0.32 50.39 -24.54
CA ASN A 7 -0.88 49.57 -24.72
C ASN A 7 -0.86 48.43 -23.70
N THR A 8 -1.45 48.75 -22.55
CA THR A 8 -1.98 47.84 -21.54
C THR A 8 -3.10 46.99 -22.11
N SER A 9 -3.05 45.67 -21.93
CA SER A 9 -4.11 44.90 -21.25
C SER A 9 -3.86 43.37 -21.21
N PRO A 10 -4.42 42.66 -20.22
CA PRO A 10 -3.87 41.45 -19.64
C PRO A 10 -4.51 40.16 -20.18
N LYS A 11 -3.78 39.04 -20.13
CA LYS A 11 -4.41 37.70 -20.11
C LYS A 11 -4.04 36.95 -18.83
N ASN A 12 -4.90 37.19 -17.84
CA ASN A 12 -5.21 36.31 -16.75
C ASN A 12 -5.64 34.93 -17.29
N SER A 13 -5.02 33.85 -16.82
CA SER A 13 -5.74 32.70 -16.25
C SER A 13 -4.74 31.61 -15.89
N ASN A 14 -4.53 31.46 -14.57
CA ASN A 14 -4.39 30.19 -13.87
C ASN A 14 -4.35 28.95 -14.78
N HIS A 15 -3.15 28.47 -15.09
CA HIS A 15 -2.96 27.07 -15.43
C HIS A 15 -1.98 26.49 -14.42
N ALA A 16 -2.48 26.19 -13.22
CA ALA A 16 -1.82 25.22 -12.37
C ALA A 16 -1.63 23.95 -13.21
N PRO A 17 -0.42 23.36 -13.28
CA PRO A 17 -0.25 22.10 -13.98
C PRO A 17 -1.25 21.09 -13.38
N PRO A 18 -1.97 20.30 -14.20
CA PRO A 18 -2.87 19.30 -13.67
C PRO A 18 -2.08 18.41 -12.69
N PRO A 19 -2.69 17.97 -11.56
CA PRO A 19 -1.99 17.14 -10.60
C PRO A 19 -1.38 15.98 -11.37
N ALA A 20 -0.05 15.85 -11.29
CA ALA A 20 0.72 14.85 -12.01
C ALA A 20 -0.05 13.53 -11.91
N LYS A 21 -0.60 13.08 -13.05
CA LYS A 21 -1.36 11.83 -13.12
C LYS A 21 -0.48 10.77 -12.48
N ARG A 22 -0.86 10.29 -11.29
CA ARG A 22 -0.21 9.13 -10.69
C ARG A 22 -0.36 8.00 -11.70
N GLY A 23 0.76 7.50 -12.20
CA GLY A 23 0.79 6.41 -13.16
C GLY A 23 1.55 6.76 -14.42
N ARG A 24 2.80 6.30 -14.50
CA ARG A 24 3.25 5.75 -15.78
C ARG A 24 2.22 4.69 -16.18
N LYS A 25 1.68 4.78 -17.40
CA LYS A 25 0.92 3.67 -17.98
C LYS A 25 1.75 2.40 -17.80
N ARG A 26 1.09 1.30 -17.42
CA ARG A 26 1.73 -0.02 -17.50
C ARG A 26 1.98 -0.27 -18.97
N ASP A 27 3.18 0.00 -19.43
CA ASP A 27 3.62 -0.47 -20.73
C ASP A 27 3.90 -1.97 -20.54
N ASP A 28 2.94 -2.80 -20.93
CA ASP A 28 3.10 -4.27 -20.91
C ASP A 28 4.15 -4.76 -21.92
N ASN A 29 4.69 -3.84 -22.73
CA ASN A 29 5.82 -4.02 -23.65
C ASN A 29 7.14 -3.48 -23.07
N LEU A 30 7.20 -3.10 -21.78
CA LEU A 30 8.46 -2.71 -21.14
C LEU A 30 9.43 -3.90 -21.15
N PRO A 31 10.66 -3.73 -21.66
CA PRO A 31 11.62 -4.82 -21.75
C PRO A 31 11.88 -5.44 -20.37
N PRO A 32 12.17 -6.75 -20.30
CA PRO A 32 12.41 -7.45 -19.04
C PRO A 32 13.39 -6.70 -18.14
N ASN A 33 12.89 -6.20 -17.00
CA ASN A 33 13.71 -5.49 -16.03
C ASN A 33 13.99 -6.43 -14.86
N ARG A 34 15.18 -7.02 -14.87
CA ARG A 34 15.69 -7.94 -13.83
C ARG A 34 15.45 -7.43 -12.40
N ALA A 35 15.57 -6.12 -12.16
CA ALA A 35 15.32 -5.54 -10.83
C ALA A 35 13.84 -5.62 -10.42
N ARG A 36 12.91 -5.43 -11.36
CA ARG A 36 11.46 -5.56 -11.10
C ARG A 36 11.09 -7.01 -10.79
N ASP A 37 11.67 -7.97 -11.50
CA ASP A 37 11.40 -9.40 -11.28
C ASP A 37 11.90 -9.85 -9.91
N VAL A 38 13.09 -9.40 -9.50
CA VAL A 38 13.62 -9.62 -8.15
C VAL A 38 12.68 -9.04 -7.09
N GLN A 39 12.18 -7.81 -7.28
CA GLN A 39 11.22 -7.21 -6.34
C GLN A 39 9.89 -7.96 -6.31
N ARG A 40 9.37 -8.41 -7.46
CA ARG A 40 8.14 -9.21 -7.54
C ARG A 40 8.33 -10.53 -6.80
N ALA A 41 9.42 -11.24 -7.06
CA ALA A 41 9.75 -12.50 -6.38
C ALA A 41 9.93 -12.31 -4.86
N PHE A 42 10.57 -11.21 -4.44
CA PHE A 42 10.70 -10.87 -3.02
C PHE A 42 9.35 -10.60 -2.37
N ARG A 43 8.48 -9.82 -3.02
CA ARG A 43 7.11 -9.56 -2.53
C ARG A 43 6.30 -10.85 -2.43
N ALA A 44 6.39 -11.73 -3.44
CA ALA A 44 5.69 -13.02 -3.42
C ALA A 44 6.17 -13.91 -2.25
N ARG A 45 7.49 -14.03 -2.05
CA ARG A 45 8.05 -14.78 -0.91
C ARG A 45 7.63 -14.18 0.43
N ARG A 46 7.66 -12.85 0.56
CA ARG A 46 7.21 -12.17 1.78
C ARG A 46 5.73 -12.40 2.04
N ALA A 47 4.89 -12.39 1.01
CA ALA A 47 3.46 -12.68 1.14
C ALA A 47 3.22 -14.12 1.61
N SER A 48 3.86 -15.12 0.99
CA SER A 48 3.80 -16.53 1.44
C SER A 48 4.22 -16.67 2.89
N HIS A 49 5.35 -16.07 3.27
CA HIS A 49 5.85 -16.16 4.63
C HIS A 49 4.91 -15.50 5.66
N LEU A 50 4.30 -14.37 5.30
CA LEU A 50 3.31 -13.72 6.16
C LEU A 50 2.05 -14.58 6.31
N GLU A 51 1.57 -15.19 5.23
CA GLU A 51 0.42 -16.10 5.25
C GLU A 51 0.68 -17.34 6.13
N GLU A 52 1.86 -17.95 6.01
CA GLU A 52 2.30 -19.06 6.87
C GLU A 52 2.33 -18.67 8.36
N LEU A 53 2.82 -17.46 8.67
CA LEU A 53 2.84 -16.95 10.05
C LEU A 53 1.43 -16.66 10.57
N GLU A 54 0.57 -16.06 9.75
CA GLU A 54 -0.83 -15.79 10.08
C GLU A 54 -1.58 -17.09 10.38
N GLU A 55 -1.45 -18.11 9.54
CA GLU A 55 -2.05 -19.44 9.75
C GLU A 55 -1.56 -20.09 11.05
N ARG A 56 -0.25 -20.07 11.30
CA ARG A 56 0.32 -20.63 12.53
C ARG A 56 -0.20 -19.92 13.78
N VAL A 57 -0.37 -18.60 13.74
CA VAL A 57 -0.95 -17.84 14.85
C VAL A 57 -2.39 -18.26 15.09
N VAL A 58 -3.21 -18.43 14.04
CA VAL A 58 -4.60 -18.90 14.19
C VAL A 58 -4.64 -20.24 14.91
N ILE A 59 -3.83 -21.23 14.48
CA ILE A 59 -3.77 -22.55 15.12
C ILE A 59 -3.40 -22.43 16.60
N LEU A 60 -2.35 -21.66 16.91
CA LEU A 60 -1.88 -21.50 18.29
C LEU A 60 -2.91 -20.77 19.18
N GLU A 61 -3.61 -19.77 18.67
CA GLU A 61 -4.65 -19.06 19.42
C GLU A 61 -5.86 -19.97 19.67
N GLU A 62 -6.24 -20.82 18.71
CA GLU A 62 -7.28 -21.84 18.91
C GLU A 62 -6.90 -22.88 19.97
N GLU A 63 -5.68 -23.42 19.91
CA GLU A 63 -5.16 -24.37 20.90
C GLU A 63 -5.10 -23.74 22.29
N ASN A 64 -4.59 -22.51 22.39
CA ASN A 64 -4.52 -21.77 23.64
C ASN A 64 -5.92 -21.54 24.22
N ALA A 65 -6.90 -21.15 23.40
CA ALA A 65 -8.28 -21.00 23.84
C ALA A 65 -8.84 -22.31 24.42
N ARG A 66 -8.59 -23.45 23.78
CA ARG A 66 -8.99 -24.78 24.30
C ARG A 66 -8.32 -25.08 25.65
N PHE A 67 -7.01 -24.86 25.77
CA PHE A 67 -6.30 -25.11 27.02
C PHE A 67 -6.77 -24.20 28.15
N ARG A 68 -7.10 -22.94 27.86
CA ARG A 68 -7.62 -22.01 28.87
C ARG A 68 -8.98 -22.46 29.41
N VAL A 69 -9.86 -22.99 28.55
CA VAL A 69 -11.13 -23.60 28.98
C VAL A 69 -10.87 -24.82 29.86
N LEU A 70 -10.01 -25.75 29.42
CA LEU A 70 -9.70 -26.98 30.16
C LEU A 70 -9.06 -26.73 31.53
N LEU A 71 -8.29 -25.65 31.66
CA LEU A 71 -7.58 -25.28 32.88
C LEU A 71 -8.33 -24.22 33.71
N ASN A 72 -9.58 -23.89 33.35
CA ASN A 72 -10.38 -22.85 33.99
C ASN A 72 -9.64 -21.49 34.13
N LEU A 73 -8.83 -21.14 33.13
CA LEU A 73 -8.12 -19.88 33.05
C LEU A 73 -9.03 -18.78 32.47
N PRO A 74 -8.82 -17.49 32.83
CA PRO A 74 -9.58 -16.38 32.24
C PRO A 74 -9.37 -16.30 30.72
N PRO A 75 -10.20 -15.60 29.95
CA PRO A 75 -9.96 -15.34 28.52
C PRO A 75 -8.61 -14.67 28.23
N SER A 76 -8.17 -14.67 26.97
CA SER A 76 -6.96 -13.96 26.54
C SER A 76 -7.29 -12.49 26.26
N ASP A 77 -6.57 -11.54 26.88
CA ASP A 77 -6.81 -10.08 26.74
C ASP A 77 -6.14 -9.48 25.49
N ARG A 78 -5.78 -10.31 24.51
CA ARG A 78 -4.98 -9.86 23.38
C ARG A 78 -5.87 -9.19 22.32
N PRO A 79 -5.57 -7.93 21.92
CA PRO A 79 -6.31 -7.29 20.83
C PRO A 79 -6.04 -8.00 19.49
N PRO A 80 -7.01 -7.96 18.56
CA PRO A 80 -6.83 -8.56 17.23
C PRO A 80 -5.67 -7.90 16.48
N LEU A 81 -4.85 -8.70 15.79
CA LEU A 81 -3.83 -8.15 14.90
C LEU A 81 -4.51 -7.36 13.78
N GLY A 82 -4.18 -6.08 13.66
CA GLY A 82 -4.65 -5.24 12.57
C GLY A 82 -4.11 -5.71 11.22
N THR A 83 -4.72 -5.27 10.13
CA THR A 83 -4.20 -5.49 8.78
C THR A 83 -2.90 -4.71 8.57
N GLY A 84 -1.82 -5.41 8.23
CA GLY A 84 -0.52 -4.81 7.94
C GLY A 84 -0.50 -3.90 6.71
N PRO A 85 0.64 -3.24 6.40
CA PRO A 85 0.77 -2.22 5.35
C PRO A 85 0.54 -2.73 3.92
N THR A 86 0.45 -4.05 3.71
CA THR A 86 0.06 -4.67 2.44
C THR A 86 -1.45 -4.92 2.35
N GLY A 87 -2.21 -4.52 3.36
CA GLY A 87 -3.66 -4.31 3.37
C GLY A 87 -4.44 -5.16 2.40
N ARG A 88 -4.68 -6.44 2.75
CA ARG A 88 -5.90 -7.11 2.26
C ARG A 88 -7.09 -6.63 3.10
N GLY A 89 -7.34 -5.33 3.06
CA GLY A 89 -8.50 -4.70 3.70
C GLY A 89 -9.58 -4.51 2.65
N LYS A 90 -10.59 -5.40 2.69
CA LYS A 90 -11.88 -5.38 1.95
C LYS A 90 -11.86 -4.88 0.50
#